data_AF-A0A7K0PK47-F1
#
_entry.id   AF-A0A7K0PK47-F1
#
_cell.length_a   1.000
_cell.length_b   1.000
_cell.length_c   1.000
_cell.angle_alpha   90.00
_cell.angle_beta   90.00
_cell.angle_gamma   90.00
#
_symmetry.space_group_name_H-M   'P 1'
#
loop_
_entity.id
_entity.type
_entity.pdbx_description
1 polymer ?
#
loop_
_entity_poly.entity_id
_entity_poly.type
_entity_poly.pdbx_seq_one_letter_code
_entity_poly.pdbx_strand_id
1 'polypeptide(L)'
;MADDRPADDVERDEPAGPCRACGAPTSTRQRYCLECGALVGRRRLEPLEVLRDRAGPAPAAAPPAPGRAVPMAAAAAAILVAGVSGALVTGGGEGARAAIVARAPVATTTPATVTATTPIDDAEAASPSPASADAGDEETAAADVPAEGPVADVPVADEGAAVPGDASGEPEPEPEAEPDDPAIEPHVWLLALEGPRAQEAVDRVAEQGVRLTGVAPVGTATIDNATTLLSGTPPPAPGAPAPDPAAVVPPSLPELLTTAGRTWRSYVDVQPGGTPALPGACTDPPPGDAAAAVLASRSPFGRIAALRTDDACTGGTFSLETLTDDVSSGETLPSFSYATLGGCAAPERSVVALPDQVSDTVTAITESTEFQENGVVVVTTVGATDPCPAPDAPAAPAPATTPGAAPAPAPTVVLRADAEPGTALDVATDLRALTRLTASTLGVDPPGTAGGDDVPALELPAAGD
;
A
#
# COMPACT_ATOMS: atom_id res chain seq x y z
N MET A 1 -48.57 -36.77 -6.35
CA MET A 1 -48.31 -35.55 -7.11
C MET A 1 -46.87 -35.65 -7.56
N ALA A 2 -46.63 -35.75 -8.87
CA ALA A 2 -45.27 -35.87 -9.41
C ALA A 2 -44.67 -34.47 -9.54
N ASP A 3 -43.45 -34.28 -9.05
CA ASP A 3 -42.65 -33.06 -9.16
C ASP A 3 -42.22 -32.87 -10.63
N ASP A 4 -43.00 -32.08 -11.37
CA ASP A 4 -42.60 -31.50 -12.66
C ASP A 4 -41.75 -30.26 -12.38
N ARG A 5 -40.45 -30.45 -12.12
CA ARG A 5 -39.49 -29.34 -12.20
C ARG A 5 -38.99 -29.24 -13.65
N PRO A 6 -39.05 -28.05 -14.27
CA PRO A 6 -38.50 -27.85 -15.60
C PRO A 6 -37.02 -28.24 -15.58
N ALA A 7 -36.60 -29.07 -16.54
CA ALA A 7 -35.20 -29.40 -16.71
C ALA A 7 -34.44 -28.11 -17.04
N ASP A 8 -33.58 -27.67 -16.14
CA ASP A 8 -32.66 -26.58 -16.40
C ASP A 8 -31.77 -26.98 -17.58
N ASP A 9 -31.97 -26.33 -18.72
CA ASP A 9 -31.10 -26.41 -19.89
C ASP A 9 -29.76 -25.77 -19.53
N VAL A 10 -28.91 -26.51 -18.81
CA VAL A 10 -27.53 -26.14 -18.55
C VAL A 10 -26.79 -26.23 -19.88
N GLU A 11 -26.63 -25.08 -20.54
CA GLU A 11 -25.77 -24.92 -21.71
C GLU A 11 -24.41 -25.60 -21.44
N ARG A 12 -24.10 -26.62 -22.24
CA ARG A 12 -22.87 -27.40 -22.13
C ARG A 12 -21.67 -26.47 -22.33
N ASP A 13 -20.76 -26.51 -21.37
CA ASP A 13 -19.49 -25.77 -21.43
C ASP A 13 -18.68 -26.18 -22.67
N GLU A 14 -18.42 -25.22 -23.56
CA GLU A 14 -17.58 -25.42 -24.73
C GLU A 14 -16.09 -25.37 -24.36
N PRO A 15 -15.24 -26.24 -24.94
CA PRO A 15 -13.80 -26.22 -24.67
C PRO A 15 -13.12 -25.00 -25.29
N ALA A 16 -12.36 -24.25 -24.49
CA ALA A 16 -11.56 -23.09 -24.93
C ALA A 16 -10.14 -23.45 -25.40
N GLY A 17 -9.78 -24.74 -25.33
CA GLY A 17 -8.44 -25.25 -25.66
C GLY A 17 -7.56 -25.43 -24.42
N PRO A 18 -6.28 -25.82 -24.60
CA PRO A 18 -5.35 -26.02 -23.48
C PRO A 18 -4.82 -24.69 -22.92
N CYS A 19 -4.65 -24.63 -21.61
CA CYS A 19 -3.99 -23.55 -20.89
C CYS A 19 -2.57 -23.35 -21.44
N ARG A 20 -2.18 -22.10 -21.72
CA ARG A 20 -0.85 -21.80 -22.27
C ARG A 20 0.28 -22.04 -21.28
N ALA A 21 0.01 -21.98 -19.98
CA ALA A 21 1.02 -22.14 -18.95
C ALA A 21 1.36 -23.61 -18.67
N CYS A 22 0.33 -24.47 -18.54
CA CYS A 22 0.52 -25.86 -18.13
C CYS A 22 -0.03 -26.91 -19.12
N GLY A 23 -0.76 -26.52 -20.16
CA GLY A 23 -1.35 -27.43 -21.13
C GLY A 23 -2.70 -28.06 -20.72
N ALA A 24 -3.20 -27.78 -19.52
CA ALA A 24 -4.48 -28.31 -19.02
C ALA A 24 -5.68 -27.91 -19.90
N PRO A 25 -6.67 -28.77 -20.13
CA PRO A 25 -7.89 -28.38 -20.85
C PRO A 25 -8.66 -27.30 -20.08
N THR A 26 -9.19 -26.30 -20.80
CA THR A 26 -9.99 -25.20 -20.22
C THR A 26 -11.33 -25.07 -20.92
N SER A 27 -12.35 -24.54 -20.23
CA SER A 27 -13.65 -24.19 -20.82
C SER A 27 -13.78 -22.69 -21.07
N THR A 28 -14.67 -22.28 -21.98
CA THR A 28 -14.89 -20.87 -22.34
C THR A 28 -15.43 -20.03 -21.19
N ARG A 29 -16.00 -20.65 -20.15
CA ARG A 29 -16.48 -19.97 -18.94
C ARG A 29 -15.40 -19.82 -17.85
N GLN A 30 -14.27 -20.52 -17.94
CA GLN A 30 -13.19 -20.45 -16.95
C GLN A 30 -12.32 -19.20 -17.17
N ARG A 31 -12.25 -18.31 -16.16
CA ARG A 31 -11.31 -17.17 -16.16
C ARG A 31 -9.89 -17.56 -15.77
N TYR A 32 -9.74 -18.62 -14.98
CA TYR A 32 -8.47 -19.13 -14.48
C TYR A 32 -8.37 -20.62 -14.77
N CYS A 33 -7.16 -21.09 -15.07
CA CYS A 33 -6.86 -22.50 -15.22
C CYS A 33 -6.90 -23.15 -13.85
N LEU A 34 -7.84 -24.08 -13.64
CA LEU A 34 -8.03 -24.72 -12.33
C LEU A 34 -6.81 -25.56 -11.87
N GLU A 35 -5.92 -25.96 -12.78
CA GLU A 35 -4.71 -26.71 -12.41
C GLU A 35 -3.53 -25.84 -11.99
N CYS A 36 -3.34 -24.65 -12.58
CA CYS A 36 -2.14 -23.83 -12.32
C CYS A 36 -2.43 -22.38 -11.92
N GLY A 37 -3.70 -21.97 -11.83
CA GLY A 37 -4.10 -20.61 -11.48
C GLY A 37 -3.88 -19.56 -12.58
N ALA A 38 -3.24 -19.91 -13.71
CA ALA A 38 -2.98 -18.96 -14.78
C ALA A 38 -4.28 -18.44 -15.43
N LEU A 39 -4.35 -17.14 -15.69
CA LEU A 39 -5.50 -16.49 -16.35
C LEU A 39 -5.69 -17.06 -17.79
N VAL A 40 -6.91 -17.48 -18.12
CA VAL A 40 -7.28 -18.05 -19.42
C VAL A 40 -8.05 -17.01 -20.24
N GLY A 41 -7.45 -16.53 -21.33
CA GLY A 41 -8.05 -15.55 -22.26
C GLY A 41 -7.21 -14.28 -22.44
N ARG A 42 -7.60 -13.41 -23.38
CA ARG A 42 -6.99 -12.07 -23.54
C ARG A 42 -7.50 -11.17 -22.40
N ARG A 43 -6.60 -10.44 -21.74
CA ARG A 43 -6.94 -9.42 -20.73
C ARG A 43 -7.90 -8.42 -21.38
N ARG A 44 -9.19 -8.46 -21.06
CA ARG A 44 -10.19 -7.56 -21.65
C ARG A 44 -10.10 -6.10 -21.15
N LEU A 45 -9.04 -5.75 -20.42
CA LEU A 45 -8.86 -4.44 -19.80
C LEU A 45 -7.48 -3.81 -20.10
N GLU A 46 -6.95 -3.99 -21.31
CA GLU A 46 -5.88 -3.10 -21.82
C GLU A 46 -6.44 -2.20 -22.93
N PRO A 47 -6.95 -1.00 -22.61
CA PRO A 47 -7.34 0.01 -23.60
C PRO A 47 -6.19 0.38 -24.57
N LEU A 48 -4.94 0.16 -24.16
CA LEU A 48 -3.73 0.48 -24.91
C LEU A 48 -3.39 -0.52 -26.01
N GLU A 49 -3.68 -1.82 -25.85
CA GLU A 49 -3.50 -2.81 -26.92
C GLU A 49 -4.47 -2.57 -28.08
N VAL A 50 -5.71 -2.17 -27.79
CA VAL A 50 -6.71 -1.79 -28.80
C VAL A 50 -6.30 -0.53 -29.58
N LEU A 51 -5.54 0.37 -28.96
CA LEU A 51 -4.96 1.55 -29.61
C LEU A 51 -3.71 1.20 -30.44
N ARG A 52 -2.88 0.24 -29.99
CA ARG A 52 -1.72 -0.25 -30.77
C ARG A 52 -2.14 -1.00 -32.03
N ASP A 53 -3.18 -1.84 -31.97
CA ASP A 53 -3.68 -2.57 -33.15
C ASP A 53 -4.37 -1.64 -34.17
N ARG A 54 -4.81 -0.44 -33.75
CA ARG A 54 -5.34 0.60 -34.66
C ARG A 54 -4.28 1.54 -35.22
N ALA A 55 -3.09 1.62 -34.62
CA ALA A 55 -1.98 2.39 -35.13
C ALA A 55 -1.34 1.63 -36.31
N GLY A 56 -1.90 1.81 -37.51
CA GLY A 56 -1.31 1.32 -38.74
C GLY A 56 0.14 1.82 -38.93
N PRO A 57 0.96 1.10 -39.71
CA PRO A 57 2.37 1.43 -39.89
C PRO A 57 2.54 2.87 -40.40
N ALA A 58 3.37 3.65 -39.71
CA ALA A 58 3.67 5.02 -40.09
C ALA A 58 4.24 5.09 -41.52
N PRO A 59 3.79 6.04 -42.36
CA PRO A 59 4.31 6.19 -43.71
C PRO A 59 5.81 6.51 -43.67
N ALA A 60 6.58 5.83 -44.52
CA ALA A 60 8.03 6.00 -44.60
C ALA A 60 8.39 7.46 -44.89
N ALA A 61 9.31 8.01 -44.08
CA ALA A 61 9.80 9.37 -44.23
C ALA A 61 10.45 9.59 -45.60
N ALA A 62 10.02 10.65 -46.29
CA ALA A 62 10.59 11.05 -47.57
C ALA A 62 12.05 11.50 -47.40
N PRO A 63 12.94 11.23 -48.37
CA PRO A 63 14.34 11.61 -48.29
C PRO A 63 14.51 13.14 -48.30
N PRO A 64 15.46 13.68 -47.51
CA PRO A 64 15.69 15.12 -47.44
C PRO A 64 16.33 15.67 -48.72
N ALA A 65 15.80 16.79 -49.20
CA ALA A 65 16.34 17.51 -50.36
C ALA A 65 17.65 18.26 -50.00
N PRO A 66 18.61 18.38 -50.94
CA PRO A 66 19.89 19.05 -50.68
C PRO A 66 19.73 20.58 -50.67
N GLY A 67 19.83 21.18 -49.48
CA GLY A 67 19.81 22.62 -49.26
C GLY A 67 21.20 23.26 -49.21
N ARG A 68 21.35 24.36 -49.96
CA ARG A 68 22.56 25.19 -50.15
C ARG A 68 23.11 25.81 -48.87
N ALA A 69 24.44 25.86 -48.77
CA ALA A 69 25.20 26.61 -47.77
C ALA A 69 25.21 28.12 -48.07
N VAL A 70 25.02 28.96 -47.04
CA VAL A 70 25.34 30.40 -47.02
C VAL A 70 25.93 30.74 -45.64
N PRO A 71 27.02 31.56 -45.54
CA PRO A 71 27.70 31.82 -44.27
C PRO A 71 27.41 33.22 -43.67
N MET A 72 27.71 33.32 -42.36
CA MET A 72 28.03 34.51 -41.52
C MET A 72 26.96 35.60 -41.28
N ALA A 73 26.71 35.93 -40.01
CA ALA A 73 27.42 36.98 -39.26
C ALA A 73 26.74 37.27 -37.90
N ALA A 74 27.55 37.72 -36.94
CA ALA A 74 27.22 37.96 -35.54
C ALA A 74 26.42 39.25 -35.27
N ALA A 75 25.63 39.27 -34.18
CA ALA A 75 25.45 40.44 -33.31
C ALA A 75 24.78 40.03 -31.98
N ALA A 76 25.34 40.52 -30.88
CA ALA A 76 24.82 40.42 -29.53
C ALA A 76 23.98 41.66 -29.17
N ALA A 77 22.92 41.51 -28.35
CA ALA A 77 22.51 42.44 -27.27
C ALA A 77 21.14 42.07 -26.64
N ALA A 78 21.19 41.69 -25.35
CA ALA A 78 20.46 42.28 -24.22
C ALA A 78 18.96 42.72 -24.30
N ILE A 79 18.17 42.12 -23.39
CA ILE A 79 17.32 42.76 -22.34
C ILE A 79 15.80 43.05 -22.59
N LEU A 80 14.99 42.43 -21.69
CA LEU A 80 13.70 42.81 -21.05
C LEU A 80 12.32 42.59 -21.72
N VAL A 81 11.52 41.77 -20.99
CA VAL A 81 10.15 42.02 -20.43
C VAL A 81 8.89 41.58 -21.20
N ALA A 82 8.12 40.78 -20.45
CA ALA A 82 6.66 40.58 -20.37
C ALA A 82 5.88 39.94 -21.54
N GLY A 83 5.15 38.88 -21.16
CA GLY A 83 3.71 38.82 -21.42
C GLY A 83 3.24 37.76 -22.42
N VAL A 84 2.56 36.74 -21.88
CA VAL A 84 1.34 36.10 -22.41
C VAL A 84 1.36 35.66 -23.89
N SER A 85 1.35 34.34 -24.12
CA SER A 85 0.38 33.62 -24.98
C SER A 85 0.81 32.16 -25.14
N GLY A 86 -0.11 31.24 -24.89
CA GLY A 86 0.06 29.83 -25.26
C GLY A 86 0.08 29.64 -26.78
N ALA A 87 0.84 28.64 -27.22
CA ALA A 87 0.56 27.78 -28.36
C ALA A 87 1.68 26.74 -28.49
N LEU A 88 1.28 25.46 -28.53
CA LEU A 88 1.78 24.41 -29.42
C LEU A 88 3.17 24.64 -30.05
N VAL A 89 4.18 23.87 -29.63
CA VAL A 89 5.34 23.59 -30.48
C VAL A 89 5.56 22.08 -30.54
N THR A 90 5.10 21.55 -31.66
CA THR A 90 5.55 20.32 -32.32
C THR A 90 7.07 20.26 -32.44
N GLY A 91 7.62 19.06 -32.28
CA GLY A 91 9.05 18.82 -32.18
C GLY A 91 9.90 19.07 -33.43
N GLY A 92 11.19 18.77 -33.26
CA GLY A 92 12.17 18.59 -34.34
C GLY A 92 13.49 19.30 -34.07
N GLY A 93 14.56 18.53 -33.91
CA GLY A 93 15.93 19.06 -34.03
C GLY A 93 17.02 18.32 -33.28
N GLU A 94 17.38 17.10 -33.73
CA GLU A 94 18.64 16.45 -33.39
C GLU A 94 19.86 17.29 -33.80
N GLY A 95 20.91 17.23 -32.99
CA GLY A 95 22.27 17.49 -33.46
C GLY A 95 23.29 17.75 -32.37
N ALA A 96 23.97 16.72 -31.88
CA ALA A 96 25.45 16.71 -31.75
C ALA A 96 26.00 15.46 -31.03
N ARG A 97 26.79 14.69 -31.81
CA ARG A 97 28.03 13.96 -31.43
C ARG A 97 27.89 12.58 -30.79
N ALA A 98 27.75 11.59 -31.67
CA ALA A 98 28.27 10.24 -31.44
C ALA A 98 29.81 10.27 -31.49
N ALA A 99 30.46 9.99 -30.36
CA ALA A 99 31.85 9.57 -30.32
C ALA A 99 31.90 8.05 -30.52
N ILE A 100 32.34 7.61 -31.70
CA ILE A 100 32.65 6.21 -31.98
C ILE A 100 33.97 5.90 -31.27
N VAL A 101 33.89 5.27 -30.09
CA VAL A 101 35.03 4.54 -29.53
C VAL A 101 35.00 3.13 -30.12
N ALA A 102 35.96 2.87 -31.01
CA ALA A 102 36.22 1.54 -31.52
C ALA A 102 36.61 0.61 -30.36
N ARG A 103 35.78 -0.39 -30.07
CA ARG A 103 36.13 -1.52 -29.19
C ARG A 103 37.19 -2.37 -29.88
N ALA A 104 38.37 -2.44 -29.28
CA ALA A 104 39.38 -3.46 -29.59
C ALA A 104 38.88 -4.85 -29.12
N PRO A 105 39.31 -5.95 -29.77
CA PRO A 105 38.92 -7.30 -29.37
C PRO A 105 39.53 -7.66 -28.01
N VAL A 106 38.69 -8.07 -27.07
CA VAL A 106 39.11 -8.62 -25.77
C VAL A 106 39.56 -10.06 -26.00
N ALA A 107 40.79 -10.33 -25.55
CA ALA A 107 41.39 -11.65 -25.56
C ALA A 107 40.63 -12.62 -24.65
N THR A 108 40.34 -13.81 -25.20
CA THR A 108 39.79 -14.96 -24.49
C THR A 108 40.76 -15.38 -23.37
N THR A 109 40.35 -15.19 -22.12
CA THR A 109 41.06 -15.77 -20.98
C THR A 109 40.45 -17.13 -20.66
N THR A 110 41.33 -18.13 -20.60
CA THR A 110 41.06 -19.53 -20.29
C THR A 110 40.54 -19.67 -18.85
N PRO A 111 39.52 -20.51 -18.58
CA PRO A 111 39.08 -20.75 -17.21
C PRO A 111 40.18 -21.48 -16.41
N ALA A 112 40.51 -20.94 -15.24
CA ALA A 112 41.41 -21.57 -14.29
C ALA A 112 40.72 -22.76 -13.62
N THR A 113 41.37 -23.91 -13.70
CA THR A 113 41.03 -25.16 -13.02
C THR A 113 41.13 -24.96 -11.51
N VAL A 114 40.00 -24.99 -10.79
CA VAL A 114 39.99 -25.10 -9.33
C VAL A 114 40.32 -26.54 -8.97
N THR A 115 41.42 -26.71 -8.24
CA THR A 115 41.89 -28.01 -7.75
C THR A 115 41.08 -28.37 -6.51
N ALA A 116 40.36 -29.49 -6.57
CA ALA A 116 39.65 -30.07 -5.45
C ALA A 116 40.64 -30.46 -4.35
N THR A 117 40.38 -29.99 -3.12
CA THR A 117 41.02 -30.51 -1.91
C THR A 117 40.07 -31.49 -1.22
N THR A 118 40.67 -32.55 -0.72
CA THR A 118 40.12 -33.79 -0.16
C THR A 118 39.15 -33.62 1.04
N PRO A 119 38.28 -34.62 1.27
CA PRO A 119 37.30 -34.60 2.36
C PRO A 119 37.97 -34.86 3.72
N ILE A 120 37.46 -34.20 4.76
CA ILE A 120 37.73 -34.54 6.15
C ILE A 120 36.49 -35.29 6.66
N ASP A 121 36.72 -36.54 7.05
CA ASP A 121 35.81 -37.40 7.81
C ASP A 121 35.78 -37.02 9.30
N ASP A 122 34.64 -37.34 9.91
CA ASP A 122 34.34 -37.52 11.34
C ASP A 122 34.39 -36.32 12.30
N ALA A 123 33.20 -35.82 12.65
CA ALA A 123 32.88 -35.46 14.04
C ALA A 123 31.36 -35.57 14.29
N GLU A 124 31.01 -36.65 15.00
CA GLU A 124 29.79 -36.88 15.79
C GLU A 124 29.09 -35.62 16.32
N ALA A 125 27.79 -35.49 16.05
CA ALA A 125 26.86 -34.79 16.93
C ALA A 125 25.47 -35.44 16.84
N ALA A 126 24.97 -35.82 18.01
CA ALA A 126 23.83 -36.69 18.23
C ALA A 126 22.47 -36.10 17.80
N SER A 127 21.63 -36.96 17.23
CA SER A 127 20.18 -36.73 17.12
C SER A 127 19.50 -36.98 18.47
N PRO A 128 18.65 -36.06 18.99
CA PRO A 128 17.59 -36.46 19.89
C PRO A 128 16.34 -36.83 19.09
N SER A 129 15.86 -38.07 19.30
CA SER A 129 14.50 -38.49 18.98
C SER A 129 13.49 -37.73 19.86
N PRO A 130 12.31 -37.35 19.34
CA PRO A 130 11.22 -36.89 20.19
C PRO A 130 10.55 -38.08 20.89
N ALA A 131 10.45 -37.99 22.22
CA ALA A 131 9.60 -38.87 23.01
C ALA A 131 8.15 -38.36 22.96
N SER A 132 7.23 -39.25 22.61
CA SER A 132 5.78 -39.06 22.77
C SER A 132 5.31 -39.59 24.13
N ALA A 133 4.19 -39.01 24.56
CA ALA A 133 3.25 -39.43 25.60
C ALA A 133 3.64 -39.16 27.06
N ASP A 134 2.93 -38.21 27.66
CA ASP A 134 2.19 -38.57 28.87
C ASP A 134 0.80 -37.94 28.84
N ALA A 135 -0.18 -38.76 29.20
CA ALA A 135 -1.61 -38.44 29.23
C ALA A 135 -1.96 -38.04 30.66
N GLY A 136 -2.49 -36.83 30.84
CA GLY A 136 -3.06 -36.36 32.09
C GLY A 136 -4.55 -36.09 31.90
N ASP A 137 -5.36 -37.02 32.40
CA ASP A 137 -6.75 -36.81 32.83
C ASP A 137 -6.84 -35.58 33.74
N GLU A 138 -7.68 -34.58 33.41
CA GLU A 138 -8.35 -33.74 34.41
C GLU A 138 -9.76 -33.34 33.92
N GLU A 139 -10.72 -34.06 34.49
CA GLU A 139 -11.87 -33.55 35.24
C GLU A 139 -12.82 -32.51 34.59
N THR A 140 -13.99 -33.05 34.27
CA THR A 140 -15.29 -32.37 34.12
C THR A 140 -15.61 -31.33 35.20
N ALA A 141 -15.94 -30.12 34.77
CA ALA A 141 -16.86 -29.24 35.50
C ALA A 141 -17.92 -28.69 34.54
N ALA A 142 -19.15 -29.17 34.72
CA ALA A 142 -20.34 -28.66 34.07
C ALA A 142 -20.64 -27.24 34.57
N ALA A 143 -20.88 -26.31 33.65
CA ALA A 143 -21.45 -25.00 33.97
C ALA A 143 -22.92 -25.00 33.57
N ASP A 144 -23.74 -24.74 34.58
CA ASP A 144 -25.19 -24.58 34.60
C ASP A 144 -25.75 -23.74 33.44
N VAL A 145 -26.77 -24.28 32.78
CA VAL A 145 -27.71 -23.55 31.92
C VAL A 145 -28.84 -23.05 32.82
N PRO A 146 -29.13 -21.74 32.92
CA PRO A 146 -30.28 -21.28 33.68
C PRO A 146 -31.58 -21.55 32.93
N ALA A 147 -32.54 -22.02 33.73
CA ALA A 147 -33.82 -22.59 33.37
C ALA A 147 -34.78 -21.65 32.63
N GLU A 148 -35.52 -22.24 31.69
CA GLU A 148 -36.72 -21.70 31.06
C GLU A 148 -37.81 -21.44 32.11
N GLY A 149 -38.30 -20.20 32.15
CA GLY A 149 -39.46 -19.81 32.95
C GLY A 149 -40.77 -20.21 32.28
N PRO A 150 -41.82 -20.56 33.06
CA PRO A 150 -43.08 -21.06 32.53
C PRO A 150 -43.89 -19.97 31.80
N VAL A 151 -44.33 -20.33 30.61
CA VAL A 151 -45.28 -19.60 29.77
C VAL A 151 -46.62 -19.50 30.50
N ALA A 152 -47.11 -18.28 30.72
CA ALA A 152 -48.45 -18.04 31.25
C ALA A 152 -49.48 -18.15 30.12
N ASP A 153 -50.38 -19.12 30.25
CA ASP A 153 -51.61 -19.26 29.47
C ASP A 153 -52.46 -17.97 29.54
N VAL A 154 -52.70 -17.36 28.38
CA VAL A 154 -53.70 -16.30 28.22
C VAL A 154 -54.98 -16.93 27.64
N PRO A 155 -56.13 -16.80 28.30
CA PRO A 155 -57.37 -17.42 27.84
C PRO A 155 -57.92 -16.72 26.59
N VAL A 156 -58.27 -17.55 25.60
CA VAL A 156 -59.08 -17.19 24.44
C VAL A 156 -60.50 -16.87 24.91
N ALA A 157 -60.91 -15.61 24.78
CA ALA A 157 -62.30 -15.20 24.84
C ALA A 157 -62.80 -14.96 23.41
N ASP A 158 -63.58 -15.93 22.94
CA ASP A 158 -64.40 -15.88 21.73
C ASP A 158 -65.69 -15.12 22.08
N GLU A 159 -65.82 -13.88 21.61
CA GLU A 159 -67.09 -13.13 21.66
C GLU A 159 -67.30 -12.42 20.32
N GLY A 160 -68.11 -13.05 19.47
CA GLY A 160 -68.64 -12.43 18.27
C GLY A 160 -69.62 -11.31 18.61
N ALA A 161 -69.39 -10.14 18.02
CA ALA A 161 -70.40 -9.11 17.86
C ALA A 161 -70.22 -8.43 16.49
N ALA A 162 -71.18 -8.66 15.61
CA ALA A 162 -71.33 -7.92 14.36
C ALA A 162 -71.70 -6.47 14.68
N VAL A 163 -70.93 -5.51 14.16
CA VAL A 163 -71.32 -4.11 14.07
C VAL A 163 -71.02 -3.60 12.66
N PRO A 164 -72.03 -3.14 11.90
CA PRO A 164 -71.81 -2.44 10.64
C PRO A 164 -71.65 -0.94 10.89
N GLY A 165 -70.66 -0.33 10.25
CA GLY A 165 -70.76 1.06 9.81
C GLY A 165 -69.79 2.07 10.44
N ASP A 166 -69.25 2.86 9.52
CA ASP A 166 -68.73 4.23 9.63
C ASP A 166 -67.33 4.50 10.18
N ALA A 167 -66.46 4.82 9.21
CA ALA A 167 -65.58 5.99 9.19
C ALA A 167 -64.83 6.32 10.48
N SER A 168 -63.63 5.77 10.61
CA SER A 168 -62.53 6.38 11.38
C SER A 168 -61.23 5.90 10.75
N GLY A 169 -60.47 6.83 10.18
CA GLY A 169 -59.13 6.53 9.68
C GLY A 169 -58.27 6.10 10.85
N GLU A 170 -57.93 4.81 10.88
CA GLU A 170 -56.88 4.29 11.77
C GLU A 170 -55.59 5.10 11.49
N PRO A 171 -54.91 5.60 12.53
CA PRO A 171 -53.58 6.16 12.35
C PRO A 171 -52.71 5.05 11.76
N GLU A 172 -52.18 5.31 10.57
CA GLU A 172 -51.17 4.46 9.95
C GLU A 172 -50.09 4.22 11.01
N PRO A 173 -49.76 2.96 11.36
CA PRO A 173 -48.77 2.69 12.38
C PRO A 173 -47.50 3.45 12.02
N GLU A 174 -47.03 4.31 12.93
CA GLU A 174 -45.75 4.99 12.75
C GLU A 174 -44.72 3.90 12.45
N PRO A 175 -43.96 4.01 11.34
CA PRO A 175 -42.98 3.01 10.99
C PRO A 175 -42.07 2.83 12.21
N GLU A 176 -42.02 1.60 12.74
CA GLU A 176 -41.06 1.24 13.77
C GLU A 176 -39.70 1.67 13.26
N ALA A 177 -39.05 2.60 13.98
CA ALA A 177 -37.72 3.04 13.62
C ALA A 177 -36.84 1.79 13.60
N GLU A 178 -36.35 1.42 12.41
CA GLU A 178 -35.37 0.37 12.28
C GLU A 178 -34.22 0.72 13.22
N PRO A 179 -33.73 -0.24 14.03
CA PRO A 179 -32.62 0.04 14.94
C PRO A 179 -31.48 0.64 14.12
N ASP A 180 -31.04 1.85 14.50
CA ASP A 180 -29.93 2.53 13.83
C ASP A 180 -28.74 1.57 13.80
N ASP A 181 -28.30 1.19 12.60
CA ASP A 181 -27.09 0.38 12.44
C ASP A 181 -25.93 1.07 13.18
N PRO A 182 -25.08 0.30 13.88
CA PRO A 182 -23.96 0.88 14.62
C PRO A 182 -23.08 1.66 13.65
N ALA A 183 -22.82 2.94 13.96
CA ALA A 183 -21.97 3.79 13.13
C ALA A 183 -20.59 3.14 12.93
N ILE A 184 -20.15 3.00 11.67
CA ILE A 184 -18.83 2.45 11.35
C ILE A 184 -17.75 3.37 11.92
N GLU A 185 -16.84 2.79 12.69
CA GLU A 185 -15.73 3.54 13.28
C GLU A 185 -14.79 4.10 12.21
N PRO A 186 -14.18 5.28 12.42
CA PRO A 186 -13.21 5.83 11.48
C PRO A 186 -12.01 4.90 11.26
N HIS A 187 -11.61 4.76 10.01
CA HIS A 187 -10.44 3.97 9.59
C HIS A 187 -9.42 4.85 8.86
N VAL A 188 -8.12 4.64 9.11
CA VAL A 188 -7.06 5.28 8.31
C VAL A 188 -6.09 4.26 7.73
N TRP A 189 -5.91 4.31 6.41
CA TRP A 189 -4.84 3.61 5.69
C TRP A 189 -3.72 4.58 5.34
N LEU A 190 -2.51 4.33 5.84
CA LEU A 190 -1.30 5.09 5.53
C LEU A 190 -0.35 4.22 4.70
N LEU A 191 -0.23 4.53 3.40
CA LEU A 191 0.66 3.86 2.45
C LEU A 191 1.96 4.66 2.31
N ALA A 192 3.03 4.17 2.92
CA ALA A 192 4.36 4.75 2.85
C ALA A 192 5.17 4.09 1.72
N LEU A 193 5.47 4.88 0.68
CA LEU A 193 6.13 4.40 -0.53
C LEU A 193 7.63 4.75 -0.54
N GLU A 194 8.46 3.79 -0.93
CA GLU A 194 9.90 4.00 -1.13
C GLU A 194 10.34 3.58 -2.53
N GLY A 195 11.36 4.28 -3.06
CA GLY A 195 12.18 3.81 -4.16
C GLY A 195 11.88 4.49 -5.50
N PRO A 196 12.46 3.99 -6.60
CA PRO A 196 12.51 4.66 -7.90
C PRO A 196 11.15 5.06 -8.49
N ARG A 197 10.14 4.24 -8.19
CA ARG A 197 8.81 4.36 -8.79
C ARG A 197 7.77 4.86 -7.78
N ALA A 198 8.20 5.28 -6.59
CA ALA A 198 7.28 5.77 -5.56
C ALA A 198 6.53 7.01 -6.04
N GLN A 199 7.21 7.97 -6.68
CA GLN A 199 6.55 9.15 -7.24
C GLN A 199 5.56 8.79 -8.35
N GLU A 200 5.93 7.90 -9.29
CA GLU A 200 5.04 7.42 -10.34
C GLU A 200 3.79 6.74 -9.76
N ALA A 201 3.96 6.00 -8.67
CA ALA A 201 2.86 5.33 -7.97
C ALA A 201 1.89 6.34 -7.32
N VAL A 202 2.40 7.41 -6.68
CA VAL A 202 1.55 8.50 -6.16
C VAL A 202 0.83 9.22 -7.31
N ASP A 203 1.54 9.58 -8.37
CA ASP A 203 0.96 10.30 -9.51
C ASP A 203 -0.15 9.49 -10.21
N ARG A 204 -0.09 8.17 -10.16
CA ARG A 204 -1.13 7.28 -10.72
C ARG A 204 -2.46 7.34 -9.98
N VAL A 205 -2.42 7.54 -8.66
CA VAL A 205 -3.63 7.63 -7.82
C VAL A 205 -4.05 9.07 -7.54
N ALA A 206 -3.28 10.06 -8.02
CA ALA A 206 -3.52 11.47 -7.73
C ALA A 206 -4.89 11.98 -8.20
N GLU A 207 -5.38 11.50 -9.34
CA GLU A 207 -6.71 11.89 -9.87
C GLU A 207 -7.88 11.34 -9.03
N GLN A 208 -7.63 10.42 -8.09
CA GLN A 208 -8.66 9.82 -7.24
C GLN A 208 -8.84 10.57 -5.91
N GLY A 209 -7.99 11.56 -5.60
CA GLY A 209 -8.04 12.28 -4.33
C GLY A 209 -7.50 13.69 -4.41
N VAL A 210 -7.10 14.23 -3.27
CA VAL A 210 -6.52 15.56 -3.12
C VAL A 210 -5.00 15.45 -3.09
N ARG A 211 -4.32 16.03 -4.08
CA ARG A 211 -2.85 16.05 -4.14
C ARG A 211 -2.30 17.16 -3.27
N LEU A 212 -1.42 16.83 -2.34
CA LEU A 212 -0.69 17.80 -1.52
C LEU A 212 0.67 18.08 -2.14
N THR A 213 0.90 19.30 -2.63
CA THR A 213 2.13 19.65 -3.37
C THR A 213 3.29 20.14 -2.50
N GLY A 214 3.01 20.45 -1.23
CA GLY A 214 3.95 21.12 -0.31
C GLY A 214 4.46 20.27 0.85
N VAL A 215 4.30 18.95 0.85
CA VAL A 215 4.68 18.09 1.99
C VAL A 215 6.20 18.03 2.15
N ALA A 216 6.74 18.70 3.16
CA ALA A 216 8.16 18.67 3.47
C ALA A 216 8.53 17.37 4.20
N PRO A 217 9.47 16.55 3.68
CA PRO A 217 10.05 15.46 4.45
C PRO A 217 10.97 16.02 5.54
N VAL A 218 11.20 15.25 6.61
CA VAL A 218 12.11 15.66 7.70
C VAL A 218 13.58 15.55 7.30
N GLY A 219 13.88 14.75 6.29
CA GLY A 219 15.23 14.58 5.76
C GLY A 219 15.24 13.67 4.53
N THR A 220 16.45 13.23 4.16
CA THR A 220 16.66 12.34 3.00
C THR A 220 16.61 10.86 3.37
N ALA A 221 16.65 10.52 4.65
CA ALA A 221 16.63 9.13 5.13
C ALA A 221 15.20 8.58 5.17
N THR A 222 14.93 7.53 4.40
CA THR A 222 13.62 6.86 4.34
C THR A 222 13.09 6.51 5.73
N ILE A 223 13.92 5.84 6.53
CA ILE A 223 13.52 5.38 7.86
C ILE A 223 13.15 6.52 8.81
N ASP A 224 13.79 7.68 8.69
CA ASP A 224 13.51 8.82 9.56
C ASP A 224 12.17 9.48 9.17
N ASN A 225 11.87 9.56 7.87
CA ASN A 225 10.57 10.01 7.36
C ASN A 225 9.45 9.04 7.78
N ALA A 226 9.64 7.74 7.59
CA ALA A 226 8.68 6.71 8.00
C ALA A 226 8.44 6.70 9.52
N THR A 227 9.51 6.84 10.33
CA THR A 227 9.40 6.91 11.80
C THR A 227 8.69 8.19 12.24
N THR A 228 8.94 9.32 11.56
CA THR A 228 8.25 10.59 11.85
C THR A 228 6.76 10.47 11.57
N LEU A 229 6.34 9.81 10.49
CA LEU A 229 4.93 9.61 10.15
C LEU A 229 4.15 8.90 11.27
N LEU A 230 4.78 7.99 12.02
CA LEU A 230 4.13 7.28 13.14
C LEU A 230 4.33 7.94 14.49
N SER A 231 5.46 8.60 14.73
CA SER A 231 5.81 9.16 16.05
C SER A 231 5.52 10.65 16.20
N GLY A 232 5.25 11.37 15.10
CA GLY A 232 5.12 12.84 15.09
C GLY A 232 6.36 13.58 15.60
N THR A 233 7.50 12.88 15.73
CA THR A 233 8.73 13.38 16.31
C THR A 233 9.83 13.36 15.25
N PRO A 234 10.49 14.49 14.98
CA PRO A 234 11.58 14.51 14.01
C PRO A 234 12.77 13.68 14.50
N PRO A 235 13.59 13.15 13.58
CA PRO A 235 14.84 12.48 13.96
C PRO A 235 15.75 13.45 14.73
N PRO A 236 16.59 12.94 15.64
CA PRO A 236 17.59 13.77 16.30
C PRO A 236 18.51 14.40 15.25
N ALA A 237 18.81 15.69 15.41
CA ALA A 237 19.71 16.39 14.50
C ALA A 237 21.08 15.69 14.46
N PRO A 238 21.74 15.60 13.29
CA PRO A 238 23.07 15.01 13.20
C PRO A 238 24.05 15.66 14.17
N GLY A 239 24.68 14.85 15.03
CA GLY A 239 25.63 15.34 16.05
C GLY A 239 24.97 15.94 17.29
N ALA A 240 23.63 15.88 17.42
CA ALA A 240 22.98 16.11 18.69
C ALA A 240 23.52 15.13 19.74
N PRO A 241 23.70 15.56 21.01
CA PRO A 241 24.02 14.63 22.08
C PRO A 241 22.96 13.54 22.13
N ALA A 242 23.38 12.32 22.50
CA ALA A 242 22.43 11.24 22.73
C ALA A 242 21.31 11.75 23.66
N PRO A 243 20.04 11.47 23.34
CA PRO A 243 18.95 11.88 24.21
C PRO A 243 19.21 11.37 25.62
N ASP A 244 18.89 12.20 26.63
CA ASP A 244 18.97 11.80 28.02
C ASP A 244 18.16 10.51 28.18
N PRO A 245 18.74 9.40 28.70
CA PRO A 245 18.00 8.16 28.92
C PRO A 245 16.80 8.35 29.88
N ALA A 246 16.77 9.43 30.65
CA ALA A 246 15.63 9.82 31.48
C ALA A 246 14.58 10.68 30.75
N ALA A 247 14.84 11.12 29.52
CA ALA A 247 13.87 11.87 28.74
C ALA A 247 12.67 10.98 28.39
N VAL A 248 11.47 11.48 28.67
CA VAL A 248 10.23 10.81 28.28
C VAL A 248 10.13 10.88 26.75
N VAL A 249 10.20 9.71 26.11
CA VAL A 249 9.93 9.58 24.67
C VAL A 249 8.42 9.67 24.48
N PRO A 250 7.91 10.59 23.63
CA PRO A 250 6.49 10.65 23.33
C PRO A 250 6.01 9.33 22.73
N PRO A 251 4.82 8.83 23.09
CA PRO A 251 4.27 7.62 22.51
C PRO A 251 4.01 7.85 21.01
N SER A 252 4.22 6.80 20.22
CA SER A 252 3.84 6.77 18.81
C SER A 252 2.33 6.55 18.62
N LEU A 253 1.84 6.76 17.41
CA LEU A 253 0.43 6.53 17.06
C LEU A 253 -0.03 5.09 17.38
N PRO A 254 0.70 4.02 17.01
CA PRO A 254 0.33 2.65 17.42
C PRO A 254 0.21 2.47 18.94
N GLU A 255 1.09 3.10 19.73
CA GLU A 255 1.04 3.04 21.20
C GLU A 255 -0.19 3.76 21.76
N LEU A 256 -0.52 4.93 21.21
CA LEU A 256 -1.71 5.71 21.58
C LEU A 256 -3.00 4.95 21.24
N LEU A 257 -3.06 4.32 20.07
CA LEU A 257 -4.19 3.47 19.67
C LEU A 257 -4.33 2.27 20.61
N THR A 258 -3.24 1.55 20.88
CA THR A 258 -3.24 0.42 21.81
C THR A 258 -3.72 0.83 23.21
N THR A 259 -3.26 1.98 23.70
CA THR A 259 -3.69 2.55 25.00
C THR A 259 -5.18 2.92 25.00
N ALA A 260 -5.70 3.39 23.86
CA ALA A 260 -7.11 3.70 23.67
C ALA A 260 -8.00 2.47 23.42
N GLY A 261 -7.44 1.25 23.44
CA GLY A 261 -8.16 0.02 23.13
C GLY A 261 -8.51 -0.14 21.64
N ARG A 262 -7.85 0.62 20.77
CA ARG A 262 -7.99 0.55 19.31
C ARG A 262 -6.93 -0.34 18.70
N THR A 263 -7.28 -0.98 17.59
CA THR A 263 -6.41 -1.92 16.89
C THR A 263 -5.64 -1.23 15.78
N TRP A 264 -4.45 -1.76 15.49
CA TRP A 264 -3.63 -1.32 14.36
C TRP A 264 -2.98 -2.53 13.70
N ARG A 265 -2.68 -2.41 12.39
CA ARG A 265 -1.89 -3.41 11.65
C ARG A 265 -0.87 -2.74 10.75
N SER A 266 0.25 -3.41 10.54
CA SER A 266 1.23 -3.08 9.52
C SER A 266 1.22 -4.13 8.42
N TYR A 267 1.29 -3.68 7.17
CA TYR A 267 1.37 -4.52 5.99
C TYR A 267 2.68 -4.26 5.26
N VAL A 268 3.34 -5.33 4.85
CA VAL A 268 4.68 -5.27 4.27
C VAL A 268 4.67 -6.06 2.96
N ASP A 269 5.03 -5.41 1.84
CA ASP A 269 4.98 -6.04 0.51
C ASP A 269 5.94 -7.22 0.31
N VAL A 270 7.06 -7.29 1.05
CA VAL A 270 8.03 -8.40 0.98
C VAL A 270 7.77 -9.50 2.01
N GLN A 271 6.75 -9.34 2.85
CA GLN A 271 6.37 -10.30 3.89
C GLN A 271 5.56 -11.45 3.25
N PRO A 272 5.99 -12.72 3.40
CA PRO A 272 5.21 -13.85 2.91
C PRO A 272 3.91 -14.04 3.71
N GLY A 273 2.80 -14.34 3.01
CA GLY A 273 1.52 -14.65 3.65
C GLY A 273 1.61 -15.83 4.62
N GLY A 274 0.85 -15.76 5.72
CA GLY A 274 0.75 -16.83 6.72
C GLY A 274 2.03 -17.10 7.52
N THR A 275 3.02 -16.20 7.47
CA THR A 275 4.28 -16.32 8.21
C THR A 275 4.42 -15.23 9.27
N PRO A 276 5.13 -15.50 10.39
CA PRO A 276 5.48 -14.46 11.35
C PRO A 276 6.25 -13.31 10.70
N ALA A 277 6.17 -12.12 11.30
CA ALA A 277 6.90 -10.94 10.86
C ALA A 277 8.38 -11.26 10.58
N LEU A 278 8.86 -10.87 9.41
CA LEU A 278 10.24 -11.08 9.00
C LEU A 278 11.20 -10.35 9.96
N PRO A 279 12.41 -10.90 10.21
CA PRO A 279 13.46 -10.17 10.90
C PRO A 279 13.72 -8.81 10.23
N GLY A 280 13.93 -7.77 11.04
CA GLY A 280 14.06 -6.40 10.53
C GLY A 280 12.74 -5.61 10.48
N ALA A 281 11.57 -6.25 10.51
CA ALA A 281 10.30 -5.51 10.60
C ALA A 281 10.13 -4.87 11.99
N CYS A 282 10.38 -5.67 13.03
CA CYS A 282 10.13 -5.33 14.44
C CYS A 282 11.38 -5.36 15.31
N THR A 283 12.43 -6.03 14.86
CA THR A 283 13.67 -6.24 15.61
C THR A 283 14.87 -5.84 14.77
N ASP A 284 16.02 -5.68 15.42
CA ASP A 284 17.28 -5.50 14.70
C ASP A 284 17.52 -6.68 13.74
N PRO A 285 17.99 -6.41 12.51
CA PRO A 285 18.29 -7.46 11.55
C PRO A 285 19.47 -8.31 12.03
N PRO A 286 19.44 -9.64 11.84
CA PRO A 286 20.58 -10.50 12.13
C PRO A 286 21.84 -10.02 11.39
N PRO A 287 23.04 -10.06 12.02
CA PRO A 287 24.28 -9.67 11.35
C PRO A 287 24.50 -10.47 10.06
N GLY A 288 24.70 -9.78 8.94
CA GLY A 288 24.93 -10.38 7.62
C GLY A 288 23.67 -10.73 6.83
N ASP A 289 22.46 -10.52 7.39
CA ASP A 289 21.21 -10.69 6.65
C ASP A 289 20.86 -9.39 5.91
N ALA A 290 21.23 -9.32 4.63
CA ALA A 290 20.98 -8.17 3.78
C ALA A 290 19.48 -7.92 3.54
N ALA A 291 18.65 -8.96 3.47
CA ALA A 291 17.22 -8.81 3.24
C ALA A 291 16.52 -8.22 4.47
N ALA A 292 16.85 -8.74 5.66
CA ALA A 292 16.37 -8.18 6.92
C ALA A 292 16.87 -6.73 7.12
N ALA A 293 18.11 -6.43 6.74
CA ALA A 293 18.65 -5.07 6.83
C ALA A 293 17.93 -4.08 5.91
N VAL A 294 17.57 -4.50 4.69
CA VAL A 294 16.76 -3.69 3.77
C VAL A 294 15.36 -3.46 4.37
N LEU A 295 14.71 -4.49 4.91
CA LEU A 295 13.41 -4.34 5.57
C LEU A 295 13.47 -3.39 6.80
N ALA A 296 14.50 -3.51 7.63
CA ALA A 296 14.74 -2.63 8.76
C ALA A 296 15.01 -1.17 8.37
N SER A 297 15.49 -0.94 7.13
CA SER A 297 15.74 0.42 6.62
C SER A 297 14.46 1.14 6.15
N ARG A 298 13.32 0.45 6.11
CA ARG A 298 12.02 1.00 5.67
C ARG A 298 10.90 0.81 6.68
N SER A 299 10.99 -0.19 7.56
CA SER A 299 10.01 -0.44 8.62
C SER A 299 10.28 0.44 9.83
N PRO A 300 9.36 1.35 10.21
CA PRO A 300 9.55 2.23 11.36
C PRO A 300 9.40 1.50 12.71
N PHE A 301 8.72 0.35 12.75
CA PHE A 301 8.30 -0.29 14.00
C PHE A 301 9.47 -0.79 14.85
N GLY A 302 10.52 -1.31 14.23
CA GLY A 302 11.76 -1.68 14.94
C GLY A 302 12.50 -0.49 15.59
N ARG A 303 12.16 0.75 15.23
CA ARG A 303 12.73 1.97 15.84
C ARG A 303 11.88 2.58 16.95
N ILE A 304 10.63 2.13 17.08
CA ILE A 304 9.73 2.60 18.13
C ILE A 304 9.98 1.72 19.36
N ALA A 305 10.55 2.32 20.40
CA ALA A 305 11.12 1.58 21.52
C ALA A 305 10.13 0.63 22.21
N ALA A 306 8.88 1.06 22.42
CA ALA A 306 7.84 0.22 23.04
C ALA A 306 7.42 -0.96 22.14
N LEU A 307 7.32 -0.73 20.83
CA LEU A 307 6.92 -1.78 19.89
C LEU A 307 8.02 -2.82 19.67
N ARG A 308 9.27 -2.47 19.94
CA ARG A 308 10.42 -3.39 19.83
C ARG A 308 10.44 -4.45 20.93
N THR A 309 9.95 -4.12 22.13
CA THR A 309 9.98 -5.02 23.29
C THR A 309 8.74 -5.88 23.43
N ASP A 310 7.65 -5.47 22.79
CA ASP A 310 6.35 -6.11 22.94
C ASP A 310 6.05 -7.00 21.72
N ASP A 311 5.35 -8.12 21.96
CA ASP A 311 4.85 -9.00 20.89
C ASP A 311 3.84 -8.29 19.96
N ALA A 312 3.40 -7.07 20.32
CA ALA A 312 2.50 -6.23 19.55
C ALA A 312 2.99 -5.97 18.13
N CYS A 313 4.30 -5.73 17.92
CA CYS A 313 4.81 -5.53 16.57
C CYS A 313 4.74 -6.81 15.73
N THR A 314 5.18 -7.94 16.31
CA THR A 314 5.18 -9.22 15.61
C THR A 314 3.77 -9.70 15.30
N GLY A 315 2.83 -9.55 16.24
CA GLY A 315 1.42 -9.88 16.05
C GLY A 315 0.64 -8.87 15.18
N GLY A 316 1.17 -7.65 15.03
CA GLY A 316 0.56 -6.59 14.24
C GLY A 316 1.07 -6.49 12.80
N THR A 317 2.11 -7.24 12.41
CA THR A 317 2.73 -7.15 11.07
C THR A 317 2.35 -8.32 10.17
N PHE A 318 1.80 -8.02 9.00
CA PHE A 318 1.23 -8.96 8.04
C PHE A 318 1.76 -8.74 6.61
N SER A 319 1.46 -9.68 5.72
CA SER A 319 1.73 -9.52 4.28
C SER A 319 0.76 -8.54 3.66
N LEU A 320 1.15 -7.92 2.54
CA LEU A 320 0.23 -7.06 1.80
C LEU A 320 -1.01 -7.82 1.27
N GLU A 321 -0.89 -9.12 1.00
CA GLU A 321 -2.04 -9.95 0.60
C GLU A 321 -3.13 -9.94 1.68
N THR A 322 -2.75 -9.98 2.97
CA THR A 322 -3.70 -9.89 4.09
C THR A 322 -4.46 -8.58 4.11
N LEU A 323 -3.89 -7.46 3.63
CA LEU A 323 -4.62 -6.20 3.52
C LEU A 323 -5.82 -6.34 2.57
N THR A 324 -5.62 -6.97 1.42
CA THR A 324 -6.68 -7.18 0.43
C THR A 324 -7.79 -8.06 1.00
N ASP A 325 -7.42 -9.11 1.75
CA ASP A 325 -8.38 -10.00 2.42
C ASP A 325 -9.14 -9.27 3.54
N ASP A 326 -8.45 -8.45 4.34
CA ASP A 326 -9.06 -7.65 5.41
C ASP A 326 -10.08 -6.65 4.84
N VAL A 327 -9.71 -5.95 3.78
CA VAL A 327 -10.56 -4.97 3.09
C VAL A 327 -11.76 -5.64 2.43
N SER A 328 -11.59 -6.84 1.87
CA SER A 328 -12.69 -7.55 1.19
C SER A 328 -13.66 -8.23 2.16
N SER A 329 -13.20 -8.60 3.35
CA SER A 329 -14.02 -9.31 4.34
C SER A 329 -14.81 -8.37 5.25
N GLY A 330 -14.31 -7.16 5.53
CA GLY A 330 -14.95 -6.16 6.40
C GLY A 330 -15.01 -6.52 7.90
N GLU A 331 -14.88 -7.80 8.26
CA GLU A 331 -15.10 -8.27 9.64
C GLU A 331 -13.95 -7.97 10.62
N THR A 332 -12.75 -7.61 10.13
CA THR A 332 -11.57 -7.53 11.01
C THR A 332 -10.63 -6.36 10.74
N LEU A 333 -11.11 -5.30 10.07
CA LEU A 333 -10.28 -4.14 9.79
C LEU A 333 -9.85 -3.45 11.10
N PRO A 334 -8.54 -3.15 11.27
CA PRO A 334 -8.08 -2.41 12.44
C PRO A 334 -8.63 -0.97 12.42
N SER A 335 -8.45 -0.15 13.45
CA SER A 335 -8.72 1.29 13.28
C SER A 335 -7.66 1.97 12.39
N PHE A 336 -6.43 1.45 12.41
CA PHE A 336 -5.30 2.00 11.66
C PHE A 336 -4.52 0.92 10.89
N SER A 337 -4.28 1.18 9.61
CA SER A 337 -3.53 0.32 8.70
C SER A 337 -2.30 1.06 8.17
N TYR A 338 -1.10 0.50 8.32
CA TYR A 338 0.13 1.08 7.79
C TYR A 338 0.80 0.14 6.78
N ALA A 339 0.89 0.53 5.51
CA ALA A 339 1.53 -0.27 4.48
C ALA A 339 2.92 0.27 4.12
N THR A 340 3.94 -0.59 4.17
CA THR A 340 5.30 -0.31 3.67
C THR A 340 5.46 -0.94 2.30
N LEU A 341 5.56 -0.11 1.25
CA LEU A 341 5.58 -0.54 -0.14
C LEU A 341 6.83 -0.06 -0.88
N GLY A 342 7.37 -0.91 -1.75
CA GLY A 342 8.49 -0.60 -2.63
C GLY A 342 9.85 -0.84 -1.97
N GLY A 343 10.76 0.10 -2.19
CA GLY A 343 12.17 0.01 -1.80
C GLY A 343 13.05 -0.64 -2.87
N CYS A 344 14.30 -0.91 -2.49
CA CYS A 344 15.34 -1.38 -3.40
C CYS A 344 15.68 -2.87 -3.26
N ALA A 345 14.86 -3.64 -2.56
CA ALA A 345 15.04 -5.08 -2.45
C ALA A 345 14.95 -5.74 -3.84
N ALA A 346 15.75 -6.79 -4.07
CA ALA A 346 15.73 -7.52 -5.31
C ALA A 346 14.30 -8.03 -5.62
N PRO A 347 13.80 -7.86 -6.86
CA PRO A 347 12.41 -8.11 -7.25
C PRO A 347 11.99 -9.58 -7.22
N GLU A 348 12.79 -10.47 -6.63
CA GLU A 348 12.47 -11.90 -6.57
C GLU A 348 11.14 -12.19 -5.84
N ARG A 349 10.61 -11.22 -5.07
CA ARG A 349 9.35 -11.36 -4.33
C ARG A 349 8.20 -10.49 -4.82
N SER A 350 8.45 -9.46 -5.64
CA SER A 350 7.39 -8.58 -6.16
C SER A 350 7.27 -8.75 -7.66
N VAL A 351 6.31 -9.58 -8.10
CA VAL A 351 6.01 -9.78 -9.53
C VAL A 351 5.30 -8.56 -10.13
N VAL A 352 4.69 -7.73 -9.29
CA VAL A 352 3.92 -6.55 -9.69
C VAL A 352 4.79 -5.30 -9.58
N ALA A 353 4.66 -4.37 -10.53
CA ALA A 353 5.34 -3.09 -10.44
C ALA A 353 4.71 -2.23 -9.34
N LEU A 354 5.53 -1.51 -8.56
CA LEU A 354 5.04 -0.66 -7.46
C LEU A 354 3.87 0.27 -7.84
N PRO A 355 3.87 0.97 -9.00
CA PRO A 355 2.72 1.79 -9.40
C PRO A 355 1.45 0.99 -9.67
N ASP A 356 1.54 -0.24 -10.17
CA ASP A 356 0.38 -1.12 -10.37
C ASP A 356 -0.12 -1.62 -9.01
N GLN A 357 0.79 -2.06 -8.14
CA GLN A 357 0.49 -2.53 -6.79
C GLN A 357 -0.21 -1.46 -5.93
N VAL A 358 0.26 -0.21 -5.97
CA VAL A 358 -0.37 0.91 -5.26
C VAL A 358 -1.75 1.21 -5.85
N SER A 359 -1.89 1.22 -7.18
CA SER A 359 -3.18 1.45 -7.83
C SER A 359 -4.20 0.37 -7.44
N ASP A 360 -3.81 -0.90 -7.46
CA ASP A 360 -4.68 -2.03 -7.11
C ASP A 360 -5.07 -1.98 -5.62
N THR A 361 -4.10 -1.68 -4.74
CA THR A 361 -4.34 -1.55 -3.29
C THR A 361 -5.30 -0.41 -2.98
N VAL A 362 -5.08 0.77 -3.58
CA VAL A 362 -5.96 1.93 -3.40
C VAL A 362 -7.36 1.64 -3.93
N THR A 363 -7.47 1.00 -5.10
CA THR A 363 -8.77 0.62 -5.67
C THR A 363 -9.54 -0.27 -4.71
N ALA A 364 -8.91 -1.35 -4.21
CA ALA A 364 -9.53 -2.27 -3.26
C ALA A 364 -10.01 -1.55 -2.00
N ILE A 365 -9.19 -0.67 -1.42
CA ILE A 365 -9.57 0.13 -0.24
C ILE A 365 -10.75 1.05 -0.58
N THR A 366 -10.70 1.78 -1.69
CA THR A 366 -11.76 2.74 -2.05
C THR A 366 -13.09 2.07 -2.39
N GLU A 367 -13.09 0.79 -2.78
CA GLU A 367 -14.30 0.00 -3.01
C GLU A 367 -14.89 -0.59 -1.70
N SER A 368 -14.19 -0.47 -0.57
CA SER A 368 -14.63 -0.99 0.73
C SER A 368 -15.67 -0.11 1.41
N THR A 369 -16.56 -0.73 2.19
CA THR A 369 -17.60 -0.01 2.95
C THR A 369 -16.99 0.97 3.95
N GLU A 370 -15.91 0.57 4.61
CA GLU A 370 -15.21 1.37 5.62
C GLU A 370 -14.62 2.64 5.02
N PHE A 371 -14.13 2.58 3.78
CA PHE A 371 -13.71 3.77 3.07
C PHE A 371 -14.88 4.69 2.74
N GLN A 372 -15.96 4.13 2.18
CA GLN A 372 -17.12 4.90 1.74
C GLN A 372 -17.83 5.62 2.90
N GLU A 373 -17.81 5.04 4.10
CA GLU A 373 -18.48 5.63 5.25
C GLU A 373 -17.61 6.62 6.02
N ASN A 374 -16.43 6.20 6.52
CA ASN A 374 -15.63 7.02 7.45
C ASN A 374 -14.11 6.84 7.27
N GLY A 375 -13.67 6.46 6.07
CA GLY A 375 -12.28 6.12 5.82
C GLY A 375 -11.44 7.23 5.23
N VAL A 376 -10.14 7.19 5.53
CA VAL A 376 -9.13 8.08 4.94
C VAL A 376 -7.95 7.25 4.44
N VAL A 377 -7.54 7.48 3.20
CA VAL A 377 -6.31 6.90 2.65
C VAL A 377 -5.28 8.00 2.44
N VAL A 378 -4.09 7.82 2.98
CA VAL A 378 -2.94 8.71 2.77
C VAL A 378 -1.87 7.93 2.04
N VAL A 379 -1.54 8.34 0.82
CA VAL A 379 -0.46 7.75 0.01
C VAL A 379 0.66 8.76 -0.07
N THR A 380 1.84 8.45 0.46
CA THR A 380 2.96 9.39 0.53
C THR A 380 4.30 8.72 0.28
N THR A 381 5.23 9.44 -0.36
CA THR A 381 6.61 8.96 -0.49
C THR A 381 7.39 9.25 0.79
N VAL A 382 8.09 8.25 1.33
CA VAL A 382 9.00 8.43 2.48
C VAL A 382 10.47 8.48 2.08
N GLY A 383 10.81 8.14 0.84
CA GLY A 383 12.18 8.22 0.34
C GLY A 383 12.28 8.01 -1.17
N ALA A 384 13.18 8.76 -1.79
CA ALA A 384 13.51 8.66 -3.21
C ALA A 384 14.95 8.13 -3.35
N THR A 385 15.16 6.86 -3.04
CA THR A 385 16.42 6.17 -3.31
C THR A 385 16.46 5.76 -4.78
N ASP A 386 16.70 6.74 -5.64
CA ASP A 386 16.78 6.56 -7.08
C ASP A 386 18.17 6.95 -7.61
N PRO A 387 18.88 6.07 -8.35
CA PRO A 387 18.56 4.66 -8.62
C PRO A 387 18.82 3.76 -7.40
N CYS A 388 18.13 2.61 -7.37
CA CYS A 388 18.48 1.56 -6.41
C CYS A 388 19.93 1.12 -6.57
N PRO A 389 20.68 0.94 -5.47
CA PRO A 389 22.03 0.42 -5.53
C PRO A 389 22.00 -0.97 -6.16
N ALA A 390 22.94 -1.25 -7.07
CA ALA A 390 23.07 -2.61 -7.61
C ALA A 390 23.39 -3.58 -6.45
N PRO A 391 22.84 -4.81 -6.45
CA PRO A 391 22.93 -5.73 -5.32
C PRO A 391 24.38 -6.06 -4.91
N ASP A 392 25.32 -6.01 -5.85
CA ASP A 392 26.75 -6.26 -5.62
C ASP A 392 27.62 -4.99 -5.64
N ALA A 393 27.01 -3.80 -5.78
CA ALA A 393 27.79 -2.57 -5.73
C ALA A 393 28.22 -2.33 -4.28
N PRO A 394 29.52 -2.12 -4.00
CA PRO A 394 29.94 -1.62 -2.70
C PRO A 394 29.17 -0.33 -2.43
N ALA A 395 28.66 -0.17 -1.20
CA ALA A 395 27.88 1.00 -0.80
C ALA A 395 28.60 2.27 -1.28
N ALA A 396 28.07 2.87 -2.34
CA ALA A 396 28.66 4.08 -2.88
C ALA A 396 28.61 5.12 -1.76
N PRO A 397 29.66 5.93 -1.56
CA PRO A 397 29.54 7.06 -0.65
C PRO A 397 28.30 7.84 -1.05
N ALA A 398 27.41 8.08 -0.08
CA ALA A 398 26.16 8.78 -0.32
C ALA A 398 26.46 10.02 -1.16
N PRO A 399 25.70 10.29 -2.25
CA PRO A 399 25.96 11.44 -3.09
C PRO A 399 26.07 12.66 -2.17
N ALA A 400 27.16 13.42 -2.31
CA ALA A 400 27.39 14.58 -1.47
C ALA A 400 26.19 15.52 -1.65
N THR A 401 25.26 15.48 -0.69
CA THR A 401 24.14 16.42 -0.65
C THR A 401 24.77 17.79 -0.54
N THR A 402 24.43 18.69 -1.46
CA THR A 402 24.90 20.07 -1.37
C THR A 402 24.44 20.61 -0.01
N PRO A 403 25.36 20.97 0.91
CA PRO A 403 24.98 21.43 2.23
C PRO A 403 24.01 22.60 2.11
N GLY A 404 22.80 22.45 2.64
CA GLY A 404 21.76 23.49 2.61
C GLY A 404 20.71 23.38 1.49
N ALA A 405 20.78 22.39 0.60
CA ALA A 405 19.65 22.10 -0.29
C ALA A 405 18.52 21.45 0.53
N ALA A 406 17.35 22.10 0.56
CA ALA A 406 16.15 21.51 1.15
C ALA A 406 15.77 20.23 0.37
N PRO A 407 15.32 19.16 1.05
CA PRO A 407 14.82 17.99 0.36
C PRO A 407 13.61 18.38 -0.51
N ALA A 408 13.46 17.69 -1.65
CA ALA A 408 12.29 17.88 -2.50
C ALA A 408 11.02 17.52 -1.71
N PRO A 409 9.88 18.21 -1.97
CA PRO A 409 8.60 17.83 -1.36
C PRO A 409 8.26 16.38 -1.66
N ALA A 410 7.70 15.68 -0.68
CA ALA A 410 7.21 14.31 -0.80
C ALA A 410 5.86 14.31 -1.54
N PRO A 411 5.75 13.73 -2.75
CA PRO A 411 4.45 13.54 -3.39
C PRO A 411 3.49 12.82 -2.44
N THR A 412 2.32 13.43 -2.23
CA THR A 412 1.32 12.91 -1.31
C THR A 412 -0.08 13.11 -1.89
N VAL A 413 -0.93 12.09 -1.73
CA VAL A 413 -2.35 12.12 -2.09
C VAL A 413 -3.15 11.68 -0.87
N VAL A 414 -4.22 12.43 -0.57
CA VAL A 414 -5.19 12.08 0.46
C VAL A 414 -6.52 11.78 -0.21
N LEU A 415 -7.07 10.60 0.02
CA LEU A 415 -8.37 10.19 -0.48
C LEU A 415 -9.36 10.13 0.69
N ARG A 416 -10.55 10.72 0.48
CA ARG A 416 -11.71 10.63 1.36
C ARG A 416 -12.96 10.61 0.49
N ALA A 417 -14.01 9.90 0.91
CA ALA A 417 -15.24 9.79 0.14
C ALA A 417 -15.97 11.16 -0.03
N ASP A 418 -15.76 12.10 0.90
CA ASP A 418 -16.34 13.44 0.90
C ASP A 418 -15.49 14.52 0.22
N ALA A 419 -14.26 14.19 -0.20
CA ALA A 419 -13.35 15.13 -0.82
C ALA A 419 -13.51 15.19 -2.35
N GLU A 420 -13.28 16.35 -2.95
CA GLU A 420 -13.30 16.51 -4.41
C GLU A 420 -12.06 15.85 -5.06
N PRO A 421 -12.21 14.78 -5.85
CA PRO A 421 -11.08 14.08 -6.48
C PRO A 421 -10.45 14.90 -7.59
N GLY A 422 -9.14 14.73 -7.80
CA GLY A 422 -8.37 15.43 -8.84
C GLY A 422 -8.02 16.87 -8.49
N THR A 423 -8.30 17.30 -7.26
CA THR A 423 -7.89 18.63 -6.76
C THR A 423 -6.45 18.63 -6.27
N ALA A 424 -5.82 19.79 -6.32
CA ALA A 424 -4.49 20.01 -5.78
C ALA A 424 -4.53 21.11 -4.73
N LEU A 425 -3.92 20.84 -3.58
CA LEU A 425 -3.84 21.75 -2.45
C LEU A 425 -2.38 22.11 -2.19
N ASP A 426 -2.04 23.37 -2.44
CA ASP A 426 -0.72 23.92 -2.16
C ASP A 426 -0.66 24.49 -0.74
N VAL A 427 -0.63 23.57 0.23
CA VAL A 427 -0.45 23.92 1.64
C VAL A 427 0.96 23.54 2.06
N ALA A 428 1.68 24.51 2.63
CA ALA A 428 2.96 24.28 3.27
C ALA A 428 2.74 23.37 4.48
N THR A 429 3.05 22.09 4.31
CA THR A 429 2.76 21.04 5.29
C THR A 429 3.99 20.14 5.45
N ASP A 430 4.00 19.29 6.45
CA ASP A 430 5.09 18.34 6.70
C ASP A 430 4.54 16.95 7.05
N LEU A 431 5.41 15.95 7.16
CA LEU A 431 4.99 14.59 7.53
C LEU A 431 4.27 14.54 8.89
N ARG A 432 4.56 15.47 9.82
CA ARG A 432 3.88 15.54 11.13
C ARG A 432 2.44 16.02 11.00
N ALA A 433 2.14 16.87 10.02
CA ALA A 433 0.78 17.23 9.70
C ALA A 433 -0.03 16.03 9.18
N LEU A 434 0.58 15.12 8.42
CA LEU A 434 -0.06 13.85 8.04
C LEU A 434 -0.32 12.96 9.26
N THR A 435 0.63 12.89 10.20
CA THR A 435 0.43 12.19 11.49
C THR A 435 -0.74 12.77 12.28
N ARG A 436 -0.86 14.10 12.35
CA ARG A 436 -1.99 14.81 12.98
C ARG A 436 -3.32 14.49 12.31
N LEU A 437 -3.36 14.54 10.97
CA LEU A 437 -4.55 14.19 10.20
C LEU A 437 -5.01 12.78 10.59
N THR A 438 -4.10 11.81 10.57
CA THR A 438 -4.39 10.43 10.97
C THR A 438 -4.92 10.35 12.40
N ALA A 439 -4.23 10.95 13.38
CA ALA A 439 -4.63 10.90 14.78
C ALA A 439 -6.00 11.56 15.02
N SER A 440 -6.24 12.72 14.40
CA SER A 440 -7.52 13.45 14.47
C SER A 440 -8.66 12.63 13.90
N THR A 441 -8.47 11.99 12.74
CA THR A 441 -9.48 11.10 12.15
C THR A 441 -9.82 9.94 13.09
N LEU A 442 -8.80 9.40 13.76
CA LEU A 442 -8.96 8.30 14.72
C LEU A 442 -9.42 8.75 16.10
N GLY A 443 -9.66 10.04 16.32
CA GLY A 443 -10.09 10.58 17.61
C GLY A 443 -9.10 10.32 18.75
N VAL A 444 -7.80 10.29 18.46
CA VAL A 444 -6.72 10.20 19.45
C VAL A 444 -5.82 11.42 19.41
N ASP A 445 -5.13 11.70 20.51
CA ASP A 445 -4.16 12.78 20.54
C ASP A 445 -3.03 12.52 19.53
N PRO A 446 -2.58 13.53 18.77
CA PRO A 446 -1.47 13.35 17.85
C PRO A 446 -0.15 13.12 18.62
N PRO A 447 0.67 12.12 18.22
CA PRO A 447 1.93 11.82 18.90
C PRO A 447 2.99 12.93 18.70
N GLY A 448 3.94 13.00 19.62
CA GLY A 448 5.13 13.85 19.51
C GLY A 448 4.84 15.36 19.51
N THR A 449 5.67 16.12 18.78
CA THR A 449 5.50 17.59 18.63
C THR A 449 4.32 17.98 17.74
N ALA A 450 3.65 16.98 17.16
CA ALA A 450 2.51 17.20 16.30
C ALA A 450 1.29 17.71 17.09
N GLY A 451 1.23 17.55 18.42
CA GLY A 451 0.14 18.09 19.27
C GLY A 451 0.23 19.56 19.69
N GLY A 452 1.18 20.35 19.16
CA GLY A 452 1.19 21.80 19.38
C GLY A 452 0.18 22.53 18.46
N ASP A 453 -0.55 23.51 19.02
CA ASP A 453 -1.62 24.33 18.40
C ASP A 453 -1.25 25.09 17.09
N ASP A 454 -0.05 24.92 16.55
CA ASP A 454 0.55 25.81 15.55
C ASP A 454 0.42 25.33 14.09
N VAL A 455 -0.29 24.23 13.79
CA VAL A 455 -0.49 23.78 12.40
C VAL A 455 -1.98 23.61 12.09
N PRO A 456 -2.50 24.34 11.09
CA PRO A 456 -3.92 24.29 10.74
C PRO A 456 -4.34 22.85 10.39
N ALA A 457 -5.54 22.48 10.82
CA ALA A 457 -6.19 21.26 10.37
C ALA A 457 -6.21 21.26 8.84
N LEU A 458 -5.86 20.12 8.22
CA LEU A 458 -5.91 19.98 6.78
C LEU A 458 -7.39 19.88 6.37
N GLU A 459 -7.99 21.02 6.04
CA GLU A 459 -9.33 21.07 5.45
C GLU A 459 -9.22 20.67 3.98
N LEU A 460 -9.77 19.50 3.64
CA LEU A 460 -9.87 19.08 2.25
C LEU A 460 -11.07 19.75 1.58
N PRO A 461 -10.97 20.12 0.30
CA PRO A 461 -12.11 20.63 -0.45
C PRO A 461 -13.23 19.59 -0.48
N ALA A 462 -14.43 19.97 -0.04
CA ALA A 462 -15.60 19.12 -0.07
C ALA A 462 -16.14 18.98 -1.49
N ALA A 463 -16.68 17.82 -1.83
CA ALA A 463 -17.36 17.62 -3.10
C ALA A 463 -18.68 18.43 -3.16
N GLY A 464 -18.68 19.64 -3.74
CA GLY A 464 -19.91 20.35 -4.09
C GLY A 464 -20.00 21.86 -3.86
N ASP A 465 -18.89 22.59 -3.68
CA ASP A 465 -18.89 24.07 -3.60
C ASP A 465 -18.83 24.80 -4.96
#